data_AF-A0A851ISK9-F1
#
_entry.id   AF-A0A851ISK9-F1
#
_cell.length_a   1.000
_cell.length_b   1.000
_cell.length_c   1.000
_cell.angle_alpha   90.00
_cell.angle_beta   90.00
_cell.angle_gamma   90.00
#
_symmetry.space_group_name_H-M   'P 1'
#
loop_
_entity.id
_entity.type
_entity.pdbx_description
1 polymer ?
#
loop_
_entity_poly.entity_id
_entity_poly.type
_entity_poly.pdbx_seq_one_letter_code
_entity_poly.pdbx_strand_id
1 'polypeptide(L)'
;MKNNFTTFRPEIKDVKIKKLDYETVYLDEFKGNADKEKYQLAIYDTNHILIDILKDRKSSTIREFLLCHKDSIKKVGMDMFMQFRNTVYSCLPHADIVADKYHVIRQANWIIRDVRIRLFNSDAKYREYKKYWKL
;
A
#
# COMPACT_ATOMS: atom_id res chain seq x y z
N MET A 1 -29.40 -13.12 6.70
CA MET A 1 -28.41 -13.85 7.51
C MET A 1 -27.45 -12.81 8.09
N LYS A 2 -27.34 -12.72 9.42
CA LYS A 2 -26.50 -11.72 10.09
C LYS A 2 -25.06 -12.25 10.15
N ASN A 3 -24.12 -11.58 9.50
CA ASN A 3 -22.69 -11.91 9.58
C ASN A 3 -22.14 -11.45 10.93
N ASN A 4 -21.84 -12.39 11.81
CA ASN A 4 -21.13 -12.15 13.06
C ASN A 4 -19.61 -12.13 12.80
N PHE A 5 -19.09 -10.99 12.33
CA PHE A 5 -17.66 -10.72 12.44
C PHE A 5 -17.39 -10.07 13.80
N THR A 6 -17.00 -10.87 14.79
CA THR A 6 -16.49 -10.37 16.08
C THR A 6 -15.09 -9.81 15.87
N THR A 7 -15.00 -8.53 15.52
CA THR A 7 -13.74 -7.78 15.65
C THR A 7 -13.44 -7.64 17.13
N PHE A 8 -12.28 -8.13 17.58
CA PHE A 8 -11.80 -7.95 18.95
C PHE A 8 -11.37 -6.49 19.13
N ARG A 9 -12.34 -5.58 19.34
CA ARG A 9 -12.10 -4.18 19.66
C ARG A 9 -12.60 -3.93 21.09
N PRO A 10 -11.74 -3.65 22.07
CA PRO A 10 -12.20 -3.26 23.40
C PRO A 10 -13.07 -2.01 23.29
N GLU A 11 -14.21 -1.99 23.98
CA GLU A 11 -15.07 -0.81 24.06
C GLU A 11 -14.38 0.29 24.88
N ILE A 12 -13.68 1.19 24.20
CA ILE A 12 -13.10 2.39 24.82
C ILE A 12 -14.18 3.46 24.86
N LYS A 13 -14.75 3.70 26.05
CA LYS A 13 -15.70 4.80 26.27
C LYS A 13 -14.97 6.15 26.10
N ASP A 14 -15.67 7.12 25.52
CA ASP A 14 -15.27 8.53 25.25
C ASP A 14 -14.40 8.83 24.02
N VAL A 15 -14.19 7.87 23.11
CA VAL A 15 -13.60 8.18 21.79
C VAL A 15 -14.73 8.50 20.80
N LYS A 16 -14.75 9.73 20.24
CA LYS A 16 -15.56 10.02 19.05
C LYS A 16 -15.10 9.11 17.91
N ILE A 17 -15.82 8.02 17.68
CA ILE A 17 -15.56 7.13 16.55
C ILE A 17 -15.88 7.92 15.28
N LYS A 18 -14.85 8.37 14.57
CA LYS A 18 -15.04 8.92 13.22
C LYS A 18 -15.65 7.83 12.35
N LYS A 19 -16.74 8.17 11.67
CA LYS A 19 -17.34 7.30 10.66
C LYS A 19 -16.28 7.06 9.58
N LEU A 20 -15.87 5.81 9.42
CA LEU A 20 -14.92 5.41 8.39
C LEU A 20 -15.56 5.61 7.01
N ASP A 21 -14.82 6.24 6.12
CA ASP A 21 -15.19 6.40 4.71
C ASP A 21 -14.54 5.27 3.90
N TYR A 22 -15.37 4.41 3.33
CA TYR A 22 -14.93 3.29 2.50
C TYR A 22 -14.99 3.64 1.00
N GLU A 23 -15.39 4.85 0.61
CA GLU A 23 -15.51 5.21 -0.81
C GLU A 23 -14.15 5.17 -1.52
N THR A 24 -13.12 5.68 -0.87
CA THR A 24 -11.74 5.62 -1.36
C THR A 24 -10.86 5.00 -0.30
N VAL A 25 -10.14 3.95 -0.68
CA VAL A 25 -9.22 3.25 0.22
C VAL A 25 -7.80 3.31 -0.33
N TYR A 26 -6.83 3.45 0.58
CA TYR A 26 -5.41 3.34 0.25
C TYR A 26 -4.83 2.07 0.86
N LEU A 27 -4.06 1.33 0.07
CA LEU A 27 -3.43 0.09 0.47
C LEU A 27 -1.91 0.29 0.46
N ASP A 28 -1.24 0.05 1.59
CA ASP A 28 0.22 0.10 1.66
C ASP A 28 0.79 -1.03 2.51
N GLU A 29 1.92 -1.55 2.07
CA GLU A 29 2.64 -2.63 2.76
C GLU A 29 3.59 -2.03 3.80
N PHE A 30 3.61 -2.64 4.99
CA PHE A 30 4.63 -2.34 5.99
C PHE A 30 5.21 -3.62 6.57
N LYS A 31 6.44 -3.50 7.07
CA LYS A 31 7.12 -4.60 7.75
C LYS A 31 6.58 -4.73 9.17
N GLY A 32 6.15 -5.94 9.54
CA GLY A 32 5.76 -6.27 10.89
C GLY A 32 5.97 -7.76 11.17
N ASN A 33 5.27 -8.30 12.16
CA ASN A 33 5.49 -9.64 12.71
C ASN A 33 4.20 -10.35 13.16
N ALA A 34 3.03 -9.90 12.70
CA ALA A 34 1.76 -10.56 12.99
C ALA A 34 1.68 -11.91 12.26
N ASP A 35 1.08 -12.93 12.90
CA ASP A 35 0.81 -14.26 12.32
C ASP A 35 2.01 -14.95 11.63
N LYS A 36 3.24 -14.71 12.12
CA LYS A 36 4.51 -15.22 11.54
C LYS A 36 4.80 -14.70 10.13
N GLU A 37 4.13 -13.63 9.70
CA GLU A 37 4.32 -12.99 8.41
C GLU A 37 5.19 -11.75 8.54
N LYS A 38 6.13 -11.58 7.61
CA LYS A 38 7.12 -10.47 7.63
C LYS A 38 6.49 -9.12 7.23
N TYR A 39 5.40 -9.17 6.48
CA TYR A 39 4.77 -8.00 5.90
C TYR A 39 3.25 -8.08 6.06
N GLN A 40 2.69 -6.98 6.51
CA GLN A 40 1.25 -6.76 6.68
C GLN A 40 0.79 -5.68 5.71
N LEU A 41 -0.52 -5.61 5.50
CA LEU A 41 -1.12 -4.59 4.66
C LEU A 41 -2.00 -3.67 5.51
N ALA A 42 -1.67 -2.37 5.51
CA ALA A 42 -2.51 -1.36 6.12
C ALA A 42 -3.49 -0.79 5.10
N ILE A 43 -4.70 -0.50 5.57
CA ILE A 43 -5.78 0.06 4.77
C ILE A 43 -6.21 1.38 5.41
N TYR A 44 -6.26 2.44 4.61
CA TYR A 44 -6.58 3.79 5.07
C TYR A 44 -7.74 4.39 4.30
N ASP A 45 -8.47 5.31 4.92
CA ASP A 45 -9.51 6.13 4.27
C ASP A 45 -8.93 7.38 3.57
N THR A 46 -9.81 8.21 3.00
CA THR A 46 -9.50 9.51 2.38
C THR A 46 -8.76 10.49 3.29
N ASN A 47 -8.93 10.38 4.60
CA ASN A 47 -8.32 11.23 5.61
C ASN A 47 -7.06 10.62 6.21
N HIS A 48 -6.54 9.54 5.62
CA HIS A 48 -5.42 8.75 6.14
C HIS A 48 -5.66 8.15 7.52
N ILE A 49 -6.92 7.91 7.88
CA ILE A 49 -7.29 7.19 9.10
C ILE A 49 -7.21 5.70 8.81
N LEU A 50 -6.55 4.97 9.71
CA LEU A 50 -6.44 3.52 9.62
C LEU A 50 -7.83 2.86 9.73
N ILE A 51 -8.23 2.18 8.66
CA ILE A 51 -9.42 1.34 8.59
C ILE A 51 -9.11 -0.02 9.22
N ASP A 52 -8.09 -0.71 8.71
CA ASP A 52 -7.73 -2.06 9.13
C ASP A 52 -6.25 -2.38 8.84
N ILE A 53 -5.74 -3.41 9.50
CA ILE A 53 -4.44 -4.03 9.22
C ILE A 53 -4.68 -5.50 8.92
N LEU A 54 -4.45 -5.90 7.68
CA LEU A 54 -4.51 -7.31 7.30
C LEU A 54 -3.27 -8.04 7.81
N LYS A 55 -3.50 -9.28 8.28
CA LYS A 55 -2.45 -10.18 8.79
C LYS A 55 -1.31 -10.45 7.79
N ASP A 56 -1.62 -10.42 6.50
CA ASP A 56 -0.67 -10.65 5.42
C ASP A 56 -1.10 -9.93 4.14
N ARG A 57 -0.22 -9.99 3.14
CA ARG A 57 -0.40 -9.40 1.80
C ARG A 57 -0.84 -10.42 0.74
N LYS A 58 -1.30 -11.61 1.14
CA LYS A 58 -1.67 -12.65 0.18
C LYS A 58 -2.96 -12.25 -0.50
N SER A 59 -3.07 -12.54 -1.79
CA SER A 59 -4.25 -12.22 -2.59
C SER A 59 -5.54 -12.77 -1.98
N SER A 60 -5.51 -13.93 -1.29
CA SER A 60 -6.68 -14.49 -0.60
C SER A 60 -7.21 -13.57 0.51
N THR A 61 -6.33 -13.03 1.35
CA THR A 61 -6.70 -12.18 2.49
C THR A 61 -7.14 -10.80 2.03
N ILE A 62 -6.49 -10.27 0.99
CA ILE A 62 -6.91 -9.00 0.37
C ILE A 62 -8.29 -9.15 -0.28
N ARG A 63 -8.53 -10.25 -0.99
CA ARG A 63 -9.82 -10.54 -1.63
C ARG A 63 -10.95 -10.55 -0.63
N GLU A 64 -10.75 -11.18 0.53
CA GLU A 64 -11.75 -11.24 1.60
C GLU A 64 -12.16 -9.84 2.04
N PHE A 65 -11.19 -8.97 2.35
CA PHE A 65 -11.46 -7.57 2.70
C PHE A 65 -12.21 -6.83 1.59
N LEU A 66 -11.72 -6.89 0.35
CA LEU A 66 -12.31 -6.13 -0.76
C LEU A 66 -13.74 -6.57 -1.06
N LEU A 67 -14.03 -7.87 -0.99
CA LEU A 67 -15.36 -8.40 -1.24
C LEU A 67 -16.35 -8.04 -0.13
N CYS A 68 -15.92 -7.98 1.13
CA CYS A 68 -16.75 -7.52 2.24
C CYS A 68 -17.19 -6.06 2.10
N HIS A 69 -16.41 -5.23 1.40
CA HIS A 69 -16.67 -3.80 1.21
C HIS A 69 -16.92 -3.41 -0.26
N LYS A 70 -17.27 -4.38 -1.11
CA LYS A 70 -17.34 -4.24 -2.57
C LYS A 70 -18.19 -3.08 -3.06
N ASP A 71 -19.37 -2.91 -2.46
CA ASP A 71 -20.35 -1.92 -2.90
C ASP A 71 -20.00 -0.50 -2.40
N SER A 72 -19.16 -0.41 -1.36
CA SER A 72 -18.73 0.86 -0.79
C SER A 72 -17.51 1.42 -1.52
N ILE A 73 -16.55 0.57 -1.90
CA ILE A 73 -15.28 1.01 -2.49
C ILE A 73 -15.47 1.39 -3.96
N LYS A 74 -15.16 2.65 -4.28
CA LYS A 74 -15.16 3.21 -5.64
C LYS A 74 -13.78 3.56 -6.15
N LYS A 75 -12.81 3.82 -5.26
CA LYS A 75 -11.43 4.15 -5.65
C LYS A 75 -10.44 3.43 -4.76
N VAL A 76 -9.35 2.95 -5.36
CA VAL A 76 -8.27 2.26 -4.65
C VAL A 76 -6.93 2.90 -5.01
N GLY A 77 -6.28 3.52 -4.04
CA GLY A 77 -4.88 3.91 -4.14
C GLY A 77 -3.98 2.76 -3.69
N MET A 78 -2.99 2.40 -4.49
CA MET A 78 -2.09 1.29 -4.18
C MET A 78 -0.71 1.47 -4.81
N ASP A 79 0.24 0.61 -4.46
CA ASP A 79 1.50 0.51 -5.18
C ASP A 79 1.31 0.05 -6.66
N MET A 80 2.39 0.04 -7.43
CA MET A 80 2.34 -0.37 -8.84
C MET A 80 2.47 -1.89 -9.03
N PHE A 81 2.28 -2.71 -7.99
CA PHE A 81 2.52 -4.14 -8.09
C PHE A 81 1.40 -4.85 -8.86
N MET A 82 1.76 -5.46 -10.00
CA MET A 82 0.78 -6.04 -10.93
C MET A 82 -0.15 -7.07 -10.28
N GLN A 83 0.39 -7.92 -9.39
CA GLN A 83 -0.39 -8.98 -8.74
C GLN A 83 -1.44 -8.39 -7.78
N PHE A 84 -1.09 -7.27 -7.15
CA PHE A 84 -1.97 -6.49 -6.30
C PHE A 84 -3.09 -5.85 -7.12
N ARG A 85 -2.73 -5.16 -8.20
CA ARG A 85 -3.66 -4.58 -9.16
C ARG A 85 -4.64 -5.61 -9.72
N ASN A 86 -4.15 -6.78 -10.13
CA ASN A 86 -4.99 -7.86 -10.66
C ASN A 86 -5.98 -8.37 -9.62
N THR A 87 -5.54 -8.48 -8.36
CA THR A 87 -6.41 -8.88 -7.24
C THR A 87 -7.53 -7.87 -7.06
N VAL A 88 -7.21 -6.58 -6.99
CA VAL A 88 -8.21 -5.52 -6.82
C VAL A 88 -9.16 -5.44 -8.01
N TYR A 89 -8.63 -5.42 -9.23
CA TYR A 89 -9.45 -5.37 -10.44
C TYR A 89 -10.43 -6.54 -10.54
N SER A 90 -10.01 -7.74 -10.11
CA SER A 90 -10.88 -8.92 -10.11
C SER A 90 -12.01 -8.86 -9.08
N CYS A 91 -11.82 -8.13 -7.97
CA CYS A 91 -12.84 -7.97 -6.91
C CYS A 91 -13.74 -6.76 -7.16
N LEU A 92 -13.16 -5.67 -7.65
CA LEU A 92 -13.74 -4.35 -7.78
C LEU A 92 -13.57 -3.84 -9.23
N PRO A 93 -14.21 -4.48 -10.23
CA PRO A 93 -14.04 -4.09 -11.63
C PRO A 93 -14.58 -2.68 -11.94
N HIS A 94 -15.44 -2.15 -11.07
CA HIS A 94 -16.01 -0.81 -11.15
C HIS A 94 -15.17 0.27 -10.46
N ALA A 95 -14.14 -0.10 -9.70
CA ALA A 95 -13.36 0.86 -8.93
C ALA A 95 -12.19 1.44 -9.74
N ASP A 96 -11.94 2.73 -9.57
CA ASP A 96 -10.76 3.39 -10.14
C ASP A 96 -9.51 2.97 -9.37
N ILE A 97 -8.55 2.34 -10.05
CA ILE A 97 -7.27 1.97 -9.45
C ILE A 97 -6.24 3.06 -9.77
N VAL A 98 -5.74 3.73 -8.74
CA VAL A 98 -4.80 4.84 -8.85
C VAL A 98 -3.45 4.42 -8.27
N ALA A 99 -2.38 4.64 -9.04
CA ALA A 99 -1.03 4.41 -8.56
C ALA A 99 -0.64 5.45 -7.50
N ASP A 100 -0.08 4.97 -6.39
CA ASP A 100 0.41 5.81 -5.31
C ASP A 100 1.58 6.68 -5.78
N LYS A 101 1.47 7.99 -5.53
CA LYS A 101 2.45 8.99 -5.97
C LYS A 101 3.84 8.75 -5.39
N TYR A 102 3.93 8.28 -4.15
CA TYR A 102 5.20 8.13 -3.47
C TYR A 102 5.97 6.94 -4.03
N HIS A 103 5.29 5.81 -4.27
CA HIS A 103 5.89 4.67 -4.96
C HIS A 103 6.34 5.01 -6.39
N VAL A 104 5.57 5.81 -7.14
CA VAL A 104 5.96 6.30 -8.48
C VAL A 104 7.25 7.15 -8.42
N ILE A 105 7.26 8.17 -7.56
CA ILE A 105 8.41 9.08 -7.41
C ILE A 105 9.65 8.32 -6.93
N ARG A 106 9.49 7.38 -5.99
CA ARG A 106 10.56 6.52 -5.50
C ARG A 106 11.18 5.71 -6.63
N GLN A 107 10.37 5.06 -7.47
CA GLN A 107 10.86 4.28 -8.60
C GLN A 107 11.63 5.15 -9.60
N ALA A 108 11.12 6.35 -9.93
CA ALA A 108 11.83 7.29 -10.80
C ALA A 108 13.21 7.69 -10.21
N ASN A 109 13.26 8.01 -8.92
CA ASN A 109 14.51 8.34 -8.23
C ASN A 109 15.51 7.17 -8.23
N TRP A 110 15.04 5.94 -8.05
CA TRP A 110 15.89 4.75 -8.12
C TRP A 110 16.46 4.54 -9.52
N ILE A 111 15.65 4.71 -10.57
CA ILE A 111 16.12 4.60 -11.96
C ILE A 111 17.23 5.61 -12.23
N ILE A 112 17.04 6.87 -11.86
CA ILE A 112 18.05 7.92 -12.03
C ILE A 112 19.32 7.59 -11.25
N ARG A 113 19.18 7.16 -9.99
CA ARG A 113 20.30 6.72 -9.15
C ARG A 113 21.07 5.57 -9.82
N ASP A 114 20.38 4.58 -10.37
CA ASP A 114 21.00 3.40 -10.96
C ASP A 114 21.72 3.73 -12.27
N VAL A 115 21.12 4.58 -13.13
CA VAL A 115 21.81 5.13 -14.32
C VAL A 115 23.08 5.86 -13.91
N ARG A 116 22.99 6.73 -12.89
CA ARG A 116 24.15 7.45 -12.37
C ARG A 116 25.23 6.49 -11.87
N ILE A 117 24.88 5.49 -11.06
CA ILE A 117 25.85 4.52 -10.54
C ILE A 117 26.53 3.75 -11.70
N ARG A 118 25.75 3.31 -12.70
CA ARG A 118 26.30 2.60 -13.87
C ARG A 118 27.30 3.47 -14.64
N LEU A 119 26.93 4.71 -14.98
CA LEU A 119 27.81 5.64 -15.72
C LEU A 119 29.09 5.95 -14.93
N PHE A 120 28.98 6.11 -13.62
CA PHE A 120 30.14 6.41 -12.76
C PHE A 120 31.06 5.22 -12.51
N ASN A 121 30.58 4.00 -12.73
CA ASN A 121 31.39 2.78 -12.63
C ASN A 121 31.98 2.36 -13.98
N SER A 122 31.47 2.87 -15.11
CA SER A 122 31.92 2.47 -16.44
C SER A 122 33.21 3.16 -16.91
N ASP A 123 33.52 4.35 -16.41
CA ASP A 123 34.70 5.12 -16.86
C ASP A 123 35.54 5.63 -15.68
N ALA A 124 36.87 5.63 -15.85
CA ALA A 124 37.80 6.29 -14.93
C ALA A 124 37.52 7.80 -14.81
N LYS A 125 37.13 8.46 -15.90
CA LYS A 125 36.76 9.90 -15.90
C LYS A 125 35.58 10.19 -14.97
N TYR A 126 34.57 9.31 -14.94
CA TYR A 126 33.42 9.50 -14.07
C TYR A 126 33.69 9.15 -12.60
N ARG A 127 34.68 8.30 -12.32
CA ARG A 127 35.12 8.00 -10.95
C ARG A 127 35.69 9.23 -10.24
N GLU A 128 36.31 10.15 -10.96
CA GLU A 128 36.84 11.39 -10.36
C GLU A 128 35.72 12.26 -9.77
N TYR A 129 34.55 12.30 -10.42
CA TYR A 129 33.39 13.05 -9.93
C TYR A 129 32.72 12.41 -8.70
N LYS A 130 33.13 11.20 -8.26
CA LYS A 130 32.64 10.60 -7.01
C LYS A 130 32.99 11.43 -5.77
N LYS A 131 34.01 12.28 -5.84
CA LYS A 131 34.41 13.17 -4.74
C LYS A 131 33.32 14.17 -4.32
N TYR A 132 32.38 14.49 -5.22
CA TYR A 132 31.29 15.44 -4.97
C TYR A 132 30.01 14.80 -4.37
N TRP A 133 30.07 13.53 -3.94
CA TRP A 133 28.90 12.77 -3.49
C TRP A 133 28.40 13.10 -2.07
N LYS A 134 29.20 13.79 -1.23
CA LYS A 134 28.90 14.04 0.19
C LYS A 134 28.26 15.41 0.47
N LEU A 135 27.38 15.88 -0.41
CA LEU A 135 26.53 17.04 -0.11
C LEU A 135 25.25 16.60 0.57
#